data_AF-A0A496NIV4-F1
#
_entry.id   AF-A0A496NIV4-F1
#
_cell.length_a   1.000
_cell.length_b   1.000
_cell.length_c   1.000
_cell.angle_alpha   90.00
_cell.angle_beta   90.00
_cell.angle_gamma   90.00
#
_symmetry.space_group_name_H-M   'P 1'
#
loop_
_entity.id
_entity.type
_entity.pdbx_description
1 polymer ?
#
loop_
_entity_poly.entity_id
_entity_poly.type
_entity_poly.pdbx_seq_one_letter_code
_entity_poly.pdbx_strand_id
1 'polypeptide(L)'
;MNNSALHNIEQIQNLLDGLKNQLQTPKVFNKPKDKALFSFEFFPTKTDDGQHKLLQTFDTLNSLNPQYFSVTYGAGGSTRERTLKIVETLSKKSTTPIVPHMSCIGDSKKEIGELLDYYKSLGVNRVVALRGDLPSGQVGYGELPFALDLVKYIREHSGEHFTIKVAAYPEMHPQAKSFKDDIKNLAEKYHAGANEAITQFFYNVDSYLFLRDELAKLGIHQENFPIIAGIMPITKASNLIRFADSAGADIPRYIRKQLADYGDDTKSIRQFGFETVIKLCEKLIAEDVPSLHFYSMNTVSPNKELVEALGLN
;
A
#
# COMPACT_ATOMS: atom_id res chain seq x y z
N MET A 1 -5.39 -24.51 -66.02
CA MET A 1 -5.98 -24.25 -64.69
C MET A 1 -5.61 -22.83 -64.29
N ASN A 2 -6.59 -22.02 -63.92
CA ASN A 2 -6.58 -20.55 -64.00
C ASN A 2 -5.59 -19.86 -63.03
N ASN A 3 -4.74 -18.97 -63.57
CA ASN A 3 -3.82 -18.11 -62.79
C ASN A 3 -4.54 -17.25 -61.73
N SER A 4 -5.84 -16.99 -61.89
CA SER A 4 -6.63 -16.23 -60.91
C SER A 4 -6.91 -17.00 -59.62
N ALA A 5 -6.98 -18.34 -59.68
CA ALA A 5 -7.22 -19.16 -58.49
C ALA A 5 -5.97 -19.24 -57.60
N LEU A 6 -4.79 -19.34 -58.22
CA LEU A 6 -3.51 -19.31 -57.53
C LEU A 6 -3.26 -17.95 -56.86
N HIS A 7 -3.57 -16.85 -57.54
CA HIS A 7 -3.42 -15.50 -56.99
C HIS A 7 -4.32 -15.24 -55.77
N ASN A 8 -5.56 -15.75 -55.80
CA ASN A 8 -6.49 -15.63 -54.68
C ASN A 8 -6.06 -16.46 -53.46
N ILE A 9 -5.47 -17.65 -53.68
CA ILE A 9 -4.95 -18.48 -52.59
C ILE A 9 -3.77 -17.79 -51.90
N GLU A 10 -2.87 -17.18 -52.68
CA GLU A 10 -1.70 -16.48 -52.18
C GLU A 10 -2.09 -15.22 -51.37
N GLN A 11 -3.11 -14.47 -51.82
CA GLN A 11 -3.65 -13.35 -51.06
C GLN A 11 -4.31 -13.78 -49.75
N ILE A 12 -5.06 -14.89 -49.75
CA ILE A 12 -5.70 -15.41 -48.53
C ILE A 12 -4.66 -15.92 -47.54
N GLN A 13 -3.59 -16.59 -48.01
CA GLN A 13 -2.49 -17.04 -47.16
C GLN A 13 -1.74 -15.85 -46.52
N ASN A 14 -1.45 -14.80 -47.28
CA ASN A 14 -0.84 -13.59 -46.75
C ASN A 14 -1.73 -12.88 -45.71
N LEU A 15 -3.06 -12.87 -45.91
CA LEU A 15 -4.00 -12.30 -44.94
C LEU A 15 -4.07 -13.14 -43.65
N LEU A 16 -4.07 -14.47 -43.78
CA LEU A 16 -4.08 -15.39 -42.66
C LEU A 16 -2.77 -15.34 -41.86
N ASP A 17 -1.63 -15.19 -42.52
CA ASP A 17 -0.33 -15.05 -41.87
C ASP A 17 -0.18 -13.67 -41.20
N GLY A 18 -0.76 -12.62 -41.79
CA GLY A 18 -0.90 -11.31 -41.16
C GLY A 18 -1.76 -11.34 -39.89
N LEU A 19 -2.91 -12.04 -39.93
CA LEU A 19 -3.80 -12.22 -38.77
C LEU A 19 -3.16 -13.10 -37.68
N LYS A 20 -2.42 -14.15 -38.06
CA LYS A 20 -1.66 -14.99 -37.11
C LYS A 20 -0.54 -14.20 -36.42
N ASN A 21 0.16 -13.33 -37.14
CA ASN A 21 1.17 -12.44 -36.55
C ASN A 21 0.56 -11.38 -35.62
N GLN A 22 -0.66 -10.91 -35.90
CA GLN A 22 -1.41 -10.03 -34.97
C GLN A 22 -1.95 -10.76 -33.73
N LEU A 23 -2.19 -12.08 -33.82
CA LEU A 23 -2.69 -12.92 -32.71
C LEU A 23 -1.57 -13.61 -31.90
N GLN A 24 -0.32 -13.61 -32.39
CA GLN A 24 0.84 -14.25 -31.75
C GLN A 24 1.92 -13.28 -31.28
N THR A 25 1.75 -11.98 -31.49
CA THR A 25 2.60 -10.98 -30.82
C THR A 25 1.93 -10.64 -29.49
N PRO A 26 2.56 -10.93 -28.33
CA PRO A 26 2.16 -10.26 -27.09
C PRO A 26 2.17 -8.77 -27.41
N LYS A 27 1.15 -8.03 -27.00
CA LYS A 27 1.28 -6.58 -26.86
C LYS A 27 2.44 -6.36 -25.88
N VAL A 28 3.64 -6.20 -26.41
CA VAL A 28 4.77 -5.69 -25.66
C VAL A 28 4.37 -4.26 -25.33
N PHE A 29 3.84 -4.09 -24.11
CA PHE A 29 3.70 -2.78 -23.51
C PHE A 29 5.12 -2.23 -23.37
N ASN A 30 5.56 -1.50 -24.40
CA ASN A 30 6.66 -0.56 -24.28
C ASN A 30 6.19 0.57 -23.36
N LYS A 31 6.19 0.32 -22.05
CA LYS A 31 6.19 1.40 -21.08
C LYS A 31 7.60 1.99 -21.09
N PRO A 32 7.78 3.31 -21.25
CA PRO A 32 9.03 3.94 -20.83
C PRO A 32 9.36 3.46 -19.41
N LYS A 33 10.65 3.37 -19.02
CA LYS A 33 11.04 3.18 -17.61
C LYS A 33 10.59 4.41 -16.81
N ASP A 34 9.29 4.53 -16.58
CA ASP A 34 8.68 5.56 -15.77
C ASP A 34 9.15 5.34 -14.33
N LYS A 35 9.55 6.43 -13.67
CA LYS A 35 9.93 6.43 -12.26
C LYS A 35 8.88 5.66 -11.46
N ALA A 36 9.33 4.80 -10.54
CA ALA A 36 8.43 4.10 -9.64
C ALA A 36 7.58 5.13 -8.88
N LEU A 37 6.31 4.84 -8.72
CA LEU A 37 5.40 5.73 -8.01
C LEU A 37 5.65 5.63 -6.51
N PHE A 38 5.24 6.65 -5.76
CA PHE A 38 5.35 6.61 -4.31
C PHE A 38 4.28 7.41 -3.59
N SER A 39 4.11 7.11 -2.30
CA SER A 39 3.17 7.77 -1.39
C SER A 39 3.71 7.74 0.04
N PHE A 40 3.09 8.52 0.94
CA PHE A 40 3.48 8.58 2.35
C PHE A 40 2.30 8.28 3.27
N GLU A 41 2.59 7.74 4.45
CA GLU A 41 1.62 7.60 5.55
C GLU A 41 1.92 8.57 6.67
N PHE A 42 0.86 9.20 7.20
CA PHE A 42 0.87 9.96 8.43
C PHE A 42 -0.05 9.37 9.48
N PHE A 43 0.22 9.68 10.75
CA PHE A 43 -0.65 9.32 11.86
C PHE A 43 -1.09 10.55 12.67
N PRO A 44 -2.29 10.52 13.29
CA PRO A 44 -2.77 11.61 14.11
C PRO A 44 -1.87 11.91 15.31
N THR A 45 -1.46 13.17 15.46
CA THR A 45 -0.69 13.62 16.62
C THR A 45 -1.59 13.90 17.81
N LYS A 46 -1.07 13.66 19.03
CA LYS A 46 -1.79 13.88 20.28
C LYS A 46 -1.80 15.35 20.74
N THR A 47 -0.90 16.18 20.21
CA THR A 47 -0.69 17.58 20.62
C THR A 47 -0.85 18.53 19.44
N ASP A 48 -1.23 19.78 19.73
CA ASP A 48 -1.37 20.83 18.72
C ASP A 48 -0.02 21.19 18.08
N ASP A 49 1.06 21.26 18.88
CA ASP A 49 2.43 21.40 18.35
C ASP A 49 2.79 20.29 17.37
N GLY A 50 2.34 19.06 17.66
CA GLY A 50 2.48 17.93 16.77
C GLY A 50 1.70 18.13 15.46
N GLN A 51 0.50 18.71 15.52
CA GLN A 51 -0.30 19.02 14.33
C GLN A 51 0.40 20.08 13.47
N HIS A 52 0.92 21.16 14.08
CA HIS A 52 1.68 22.18 13.36
C HIS A 52 2.92 21.59 12.67
N LYS A 53 3.68 20.75 13.37
CA LYS A 53 4.84 20.06 12.80
C LYS A 53 4.47 19.09 11.68
N LEU A 54 3.33 18.42 11.80
CA LEU A 54 2.81 17.54 10.74
C LEU A 54 2.50 18.33 9.47
N LEU A 55 1.88 19.50 9.58
CA LEU A 55 1.59 20.36 8.42
C LEU A 55 2.87 20.85 7.72
N GLN A 56 3.91 21.21 8.48
CA GLN A 56 5.22 21.57 7.91
C GLN A 56 5.89 20.37 7.22
N THR A 57 5.77 19.19 7.82
CA THR A 57 6.28 17.94 7.23
C THR A 57 5.55 17.62 5.94
N PHE A 58 4.22 17.76 5.92
CA PHE A 58 3.39 17.63 4.73
C PHE A 58 3.85 18.58 3.63
N ASP A 59 4.02 19.88 3.91
CA ASP A 59 4.47 20.84 2.89
C ASP A 59 5.81 20.43 2.25
N THR A 60 6.73 19.92 3.06
CA THR A 60 8.05 19.48 2.59
C THR A 60 7.99 18.18 1.79
N LEU A 61 7.17 17.21 2.18
CA LEU A 61 7.04 15.93 1.46
C LEU A 61 6.14 16.06 0.22
N ASN A 62 5.15 16.96 0.25
CA ASN A 62 4.22 17.20 -0.86
C ASN A 62 4.94 17.84 -2.05
N SER A 63 6.01 18.60 -1.84
CA SER A 63 6.83 19.15 -2.93
C SER A 63 7.59 18.09 -3.73
N LEU A 64 7.65 16.84 -3.24
CA LEU A 64 8.20 15.70 -3.96
C LEU A 64 7.18 15.10 -4.96
N ASN A 65 5.94 15.57 -4.98
CA ASN A 65 4.86 15.09 -5.85
C ASN A 65 4.45 13.60 -5.63
N PRO A 66 4.21 13.15 -4.37
CA PRO A 66 3.71 11.80 -4.13
C PRO A 66 2.31 11.61 -4.72
N GLN A 67 1.95 10.36 -5.02
CA GLN A 67 0.61 10.03 -5.54
C GLN A 67 -0.51 10.32 -4.55
N TYR A 68 -0.24 10.17 -3.26
CA TYR A 68 -1.17 10.43 -2.17
C TYR A 68 -0.47 10.45 -0.80
N PHE A 69 -1.19 10.95 0.21
CA PHE A 69 -0.87 10.75 1.62
C PHE A 69 -1.97 9.94 2.29
N SER A 70 -1.63 8.80 2.92
CA SER A 70 -2.57 8.11 3.80
C SER A 70 -2.55 8.69 5.21
N VAL A 71 -3.67 8.60 5.91
CA VAL A 71 -3.78 9.02 7.32
C VAL A 71 -4.33 7.88 8.15
N THR A 72 -3.55 7.38 9.12
CA THR A 72 -3.95 6.24 9.95
C THR A 72 -5.17 6.53 10.79
N TYR A 73 -5.90 5.47 11.13
CA TYR A 73 -7.07 5.49 12.00
C TYR A 73 -6.81 4.60 13.21
N GLY A 74 -6.89 5.18 14.41
CA GLY A 74 -6.57 4.49 15.66
C GLY A 74 -7.53 3.34 15.95
N ALA A 75 -7.03 2.35 16.69
CA ALA A 75 -7.81 1.18 17.11
C ALA A 75 -9.14 1.59 17.76
N GLY A 76 -10.23 0.94 17.37
CA GLY A 76 -11.58 1.20 17.88
C GLY A 76 -12.05 2.66 17.79
N GLY A 77 -11.58 3.43 16.79
CA GLY A 77 -11.99 4.82 16.61
C GLY A 77 -11.37 5.81 17.61
N SER A 78 -10.41 5.39 18.43
CA SER A 78 -9.78 6.21 19.48
C SER A 78 -9.16 7.54 18.99
N THR A 79 -8.82 7.63 17.71
CA THR A 79 -8.31 8.86 17.08
C THR A 79 -9.18 9.36 15.94
N ARG A 80 -10.45 8.92 15.86
CA ARG A 80 -11.39 9.24 14.77
C ARG A 80 -11.44 10.74 14.49
N GLU A 81 -11.76 11.55 15.51
CA GLU A 81 -11.87 13.02 15.36
C GLU A 81 -10.58 13.66 14.85
N ARG A 82 -9.42 13.21 15.36
CA ARG A 82 -8.11 13.75 14.95
C ARG A 82 -7.77 13.36 13.52
N THR A 83 -8.12 12.13 13.12
CA THR A 83 -7.96 11.64 11.75
C THR A 83 -8.80 12.49 10.80
N LEU A 84 -10.08 12.71 11.13
CA LEU A 84 -11.00 13.54 10.36
C LEU A 84 -10.47 14.96 10.19
N LYS A 85 -10.02 15.60 11.28
CA LYS A 85 -9.47 16.96 11.25
C LYS A 85 -8.24 17.05 10.33
N ILE A 86 -7.34 16.07 10.38
CA ILE A 86 -6.16 16.03 9.50
C ILE A 86 -6.57 15.85 8.04
N VAL A 87 -7.47 14.90 7.76
CA VAL A 87 -7.95 14.63 6.40
C VAL A 87 -8.63 15.87 5.82
N GLU A 88 -9.52 16.51 6.57
CA GLU A 88 -10.18 17.75 6.15
C GLU A 88 -9.16 18.88 5.90
N THR A 89 -8.24 19.09 6.84
CA THR A 89 -7.23 20.16 6.74
C THR A 89 -6.34 19.98 5.52
N LEU A 90 -5.82 18.77 5.31
CA LEU A 90 -4.91 18.47 4.20
C LEU A 90 -5.64 18.48 2.86
N SER A 91 -6.87 17.97 2.79
CA SER A 91 -7.68 17.97 1.55
C SER A 91 -8.03 19.39 1.09
N LYS A 92 -8.18 20.34 2.02
CA LYS A 92 -8.38 21.77 1.69
C LYS A 92 -7.08 22.49 1.31
N LYS A 93 -5.94 22.00 1.79
CA LYS A 93 -4.63 22.66 1.64
C LYS A 93 -3.88 22.28 0.37
N SER A 94 -4.16 21.11 -0.21
CA SER A 94 -3.44 20.58 -1.38
C SER A 94 -4.37 19.80 -2.31
N THR A 95 -4.01 19.75 -3.59
CA THR A 95 -4.67 18.90 -4.58
C THR A 95 -4.17 17.45 -4.56
N THR A 96 -3.08 17.17 -3.84
CA THR A 96 -2.58 15.80 -3.66
C THR A 96 -3.60 14.98 -2.88
N PRO A 97 -4.03 13.80 -3.38
CA PRO A 97 -5.05 12.99 -2.73
C PRO A 97 -4.70 12.63 -1.28
N ILE A 98 -5.68 12.76 -0.39
CA ILE A 98 -5.60 12.31 1.00
C ILE A 98 -6.46 11.04 1.15
N VAL A 99 -5.85 9.97 1.66
CA VAL A 99 -6.44 8.63 1.72
C VAL A 99 -6.62 8.22 3.18
N PRO A 100 -7.78 8.48 3.79
CA PRO A 100 -8.02 8.07 5.16
C PRO A 100 -8.01 6.54 5.29
N HIS A 101 -7.44 6.07 6.40
CA HIS A 101 -7.71 4.72 6.89
C HIS A 101 -9.08 4.67 7.54
N MET A 102 -9.71 3.51 7.47
CA MET A 102 -10.95 3.19 8.15
C MET A 102 -10.83 1.80 8.75
N SER A 103 -11.22 1.66 10.01
CA SER A 103 -11.36 0.36 10.67
C SER A 103 -12.80 0.08 11.02
N CYS A 104 -13.14 -1.19 11.21
CA CYS A 104 -14.51 -1.63 11.45
C CYS A 104 -14.76 -2.25 12.84
N ILE A 105 -13.69 -2.62 13.57
CA ILE A 105 -13.84 -3.08 14.95
C ILE A 105 -14.41 -1.96 15.82
N GLY A 106 -15.51 -2.26 16.51
CA GLY A 106 -16.13 -1.38 17.51
C GLY A 106 -17.15 -0.40 16.95
N ASP A 107 -17.20 -0.19 15.63
CA ASP A 107 -18.16 0.69 14.97
C ASP A 107 -19.35 -0.11 14.39
N SER A 108 -20.53 0.51 14.37
CA SER A 108 -21.72 0.00 13.66
C SER A 108 -21.67 0.31 12.16
N LYS A 109 -22.42 -0.44 11.34
CA LYS A 109 -22.59 -0.11 9.91
C LYS A 109 -23.06 1.33 9.70
N LYS A 110 -23.97 1.81 10.55
CA LYS A 110 -24.47 3.19 10.50
C LYS A 110 -23.35 4.21 10.65
N GLU A 111 -22.51 4.07 11.67
CA GLU A 111 -21.39 5.00 11.93
C GLU A 111 -20.34 4.96 10.82
N ILE A 112 -20.11 3.79 10.22
CA ILE A 112 -19.22 3.62 9.06
C ILE A 112 -19.84 4.27 7.82
N GLY A 113 -21.14 4.13 7.60
CA GLY A 113 -21.86 4.77 6.49
C GLY A 113 -21.81 6.29 6.58
N GLU A 114 -22.08 6.85 7.76
CA GLU A 114 -21.95 8.30 8.03
C GLU A 114 -20.52 8.81 7.77
N LEU A 115 -19.50 8.01 8.13
CA LEU A 115 -18.10 8.34 7.86
C LEU A 115 -17.78 8.33 6.36
N LEU A 116 -18.29 7.35 5.61
CA LEU A 116 -18.14 7.28 4.16
C LEU A 116 -18.79 8.48 3.47
N ASP A 117 -20.00 8.84 3.89
CA ASP A 117 -20.73 10.00 3.34
C ASP A 117 -19.98 11.31 3.63
N TYR A 118 -19.42 11.43 4.84
CA TYR A 118 -18.58 12.56 5.20
C TYR A 118 -17.32 12.65 4.32
N TYR A 119 -16.58 11.54 4.14
CA TYR A 119 -15.41 11.52 3.25
C TYR A 119 -15.77 11.87 1.80
N LYS A 120 -16.89 11.36 1.31
CA LYS A 120 -17.41 11.73 -0.01
C LYS A 120 -17.70 13.23 -0.12
N SER A 121 -18.27 13.84 0.93
CA SER A 121 -18.51 15.30 0.96
C SER A 121 -17.23 16.14 0.94
N LEU A 122 -16.11 15.59 1.40
CA LEU A 122 -14.78 16.22 1.33
C LEU A 122 -14.09 16.01 -0.04
N GLY A 123 -14.73 15.29 -0.97
CA GLY A 123 -14.14 14.93 -2.26
C GLY A 123 -13.18 13.74 -2.20
N VAL A 124 -13.10 13.04 -1.06
CA VAL A 124 -12.28 11.83 -0.93
C VAL A 124 -12.91 10.72 -1.78
N ASN A 125 -12.09 10.08 -2.61
CA ASN A 125 -12.47 8.97 -3.48
C ASN A 125 -11.53 7.76 -3.32
N ARG A 126 -10.67 7.75 -2.30
CA ARG A 126 -9.79 6.63 -1.96
C ARG A 126 -9.79 6.40 -0.45
N VAL A 127 -9.84 5.15 -0.02
CA VAL A 127 -9.79 4.76 1.40
C VAL A 127 -8.90 3.54 1.60
N VAL A 128 -8.33 3.39 2.80
CA VAL A 128 -7.70 2.14 3.23
C VAL A 128 -8.63 1.42 4.19
N ALA A 129 -9.24 0.32 3.75
CA ALA A 129 -10.17 -0.49 4.53
C ALA A 129 -9.41 -1.56 5.33
N LEU A 130 -9.47 -1.44 6.66
CA LEU A 130 -8.78 -2.30 7.61
C LEU A 130 -9.78 -2.92 8.57
N ARG A 131 -9.41 -4.05 9.18
CA ARG A 131 -10.16 -4.57 10.32
C ARG A 131 -9.99 -3.63 11.52
N GLY A 132 -8.76 -3.18 11.72
CA GLY A 132 -8.28 -2.53 12.94
C GLY A 132 -7.60 -3.52 13.87
N ASP A 133 -6.82 -2.97 14.80
CA ASP A 133 -6.26 -3.72 15.91
C ASP A 133 -7.35 -3.98 16.95
N LEU A 134 -7.31 -5.15 17.58
CA LEU A 134 -8.17 -5.45 18.71
C LEU A 134 -7.74 -4.58 19.89
N PRO A 135 -8.60 -3.71 20.44
CA PRO A 135 -8.24 -2.88 21.58
C PRO A 135 -7.99 -3.75 22.81
N SER A 136 -7.15 -3.26 23.73
CA SER A 136 -6.92 -3.91 25.02
C SER A 136 -8.19 -3.81 25.87
N GLY A 137 -9.01 -4.86 25.91
CA GLY A 137 -10.25 -4.92 26.72
C GLY A 137 -11.41 -5.64 26.04
N GLN A 138 -12.60 -5.57 26.63
CA GLN A 138 -13.84 -6.13 26.10
C GLN A 138 -14.53 -5.15 25.13
N VAL A 139 -13.90 -4.84 24.00
CA VAL A 139 -14.63 -4.22 22.88
C VAL A 139 -15.12 -5.35 22.00
N GLY A 140 -16.43 -5.39 21.75
CA GLY A 140 -17.03 -6.37 20.84
C GLY A 140 -16.48 -6.21 19.41
N TYR A 141 -16.55 -7.28 18.61
CA TYR A 141 -16.10 -7.25 17.21
C TYR A 141 -16.84 -6.24 16.33
N GLY A 142 -17.94 -5.65 16.80
CA GLY A 142 -18.82 -4.79 16.00
C GLY A 142 -19.69 -5.60 15.04
N GLU A 143 -20.32 -4.92 14.09
CA GLU A 143 -21.16 -5.56 13.05
C GLU A 143 -20.36 -6.09 11.86
N LEU A 144 -19.10 -5.64 11.72
CA LEU A 144 -18.19 -5.98 10.63
C LEU A 144 -16.88 -6.53 11.24
N PRO A 145 -16.80 -7.85 11.52
CA PRO A 145 -15.69 -8.42 12.27
C PRO A 145 -14.38 -8.48 11.48
N PHE A 146 -14.41 -8.42 10.14
CA PHE A 146 -13.23 -8.49 9.29
C PHE A 146 -13.16 -7.35 8.26
N ALA A 147 -11.95 -7.06 7.79
CA ALA A 147 -11.74 -6.11 6.70
C ALA A 147 -12.51 -6.51 5.42
N LEU A 148 -12.70 -7.81 5.18
CA LEU A 148 -13.53 -8.32 4.09
C LEU A 148 -14.98 -7.80 4.17
N ASP A 149 -15.55 -7.78 5.37
CA ASP A 149 -16.92 -7.29 5.60
C ASP A 149 -16.99 -5.78 5.38
N LEU A 150 -15.96 -5.04 5.78
CA LEU A 150 -15.83 -3.61 5.50
C LEU A 150 -15.76 -3.32 4.00
N VAL A 151 -14.96 -4.07 3.23
CA VAL A 151 -14.88 -3.92 1.76
C VAL A 151 -16.27 -4.11 1.13
N LYS A 152 -16.97 -5.19 1.49
CA LYS A 152 -18.33 -5.47 1.00
C LYS A 152 -19.29 -4.35 1.35
N TYR A 153 -19.23 -3.86 2.58
CA TYR A 153 -20.11 -2.79 3.04
C TYR A 153 -19.83 -1.44 2.33
N ILE A 154 -18.57 -1.10 2.07
CA ILE A 154 -18.23 0.11 1.30
C ILE A 154 -18.81 0.00 -0.12
N ARG A 155 -18.72 -1.17 -0.76
CA ARG A 155 -19.32 -1.40 -2.09
C ARG A 155 -20.84 -1.33 -2.05
N GLU A 156 -21.48 -1.93 -1.05
CA GLU A 156 -22.93 -1.87 -0.82
C GLU A 156 -23.42 -0.43 -0.64
N HIS A 157 -22.74 0.36 0.22
CA HIS A 157 -23.16 1.71 0.60
C HIS A 157 -22.80 2.76 -0.45
N SER A 158 -21.60 2.67 -1.05
CA SER A 158 -21.01 3.74 -1.88
C SER A 158 -20.76 3.36 -3.34
N GLY A 159 -21.05 2.11 -3.74
CA GLY A 159 -20.76 1.61 -5.09
C GLY A 159 -19.28 1.76 -5.45
N GLU A 160 -19.03 2.28 -6.65
CA GLU A 160 -17.68 2.48 -7.21
C GLU A 160 -17.07 3.84 -6.85
N HIS A 161 -17.68 4.63 -5.96
CA HIS A 161 -17.17 5.95 -5.58
C HIS A 161 -15.74 5.88 -5.02
N PHE A 162 -15.44 4.85 -4.22
CA PHE A 162 -14.14 4.70 -3.58
C PHE A 162 -13.25 3.68 -4.29
N THR A 163 -12.01 4.09 -4.57
CA THR A 163 -10.90 3.13 -4.72
C THR A 163 -10.53 2.61 -3.33
N ILE A 164 -10.70 1.31 -3.11
CA ILE A 164 -10.48 0.67 -1.82
C ILE A 164 -9.12 0.00 -1.81
N LYS A 165 -8.25 0.43 -0.89
CA LYS A 165 -6.99 -0.26 -0.58
C LYS A 165 -7.18 -1.15 0.63
N VAL A 166 -6.53 -2.31 0.68
CA VAL A 166 -6.55 -3.21 1.83
C VAL A 166 -5.13 -3.55 2.28
N ALA A 167 -4.96 -3.94 3.54
CA ALA A 167 -3.66 -4.43 4.01
C ALA A 167 -3.32 -5.82 3.43
N ALA A 168 -2.04 -6.04 3.14
CA ALA A 168 -1.44 -7.33 2.81
C ALA A 168 -0.22 -7.60 3.71
N TYR A 169 0.11 -8.86 3.94
CA TYR A 169 1.20 -9.24 4.84
C TYR A 169 2.17 -10.17 4.08
N PRO A 170 3.31 -9.64 3.58
CA PRO A 170 4.30 -10.46 2.87
C PRO A 170 4.80 -11.65 3.69
N GLU A 171 4.76 -11.53 5.02
CA GLU A 171 5.29 -12.51 5.96
C GLU A 171 4.19 -13.16 6.81
N MET A 172 2.95 -13.14 6.33
CA MET A 172 1.73 -13.63 6.99
C MET A 172 1.26 -12.76 8.16
N HIS A 173 -0.03 -12.47 8.20
CA HIS A 173 -0.66 -11.84 9.36
C HIS A 173 -0.45 -12.70 10.64
N PRO A 174 -0.05 -12.14 11.79
CA PRO A 174 0.25 -12.90 13.02
C PRO A 174 -0.87 -13.82 13.52
N GLN A 175 -2.12 -13.45 13.22
CA GLN A 175 -3.33 -14.20 13.61
C GLN A 175 -3.86 -15.16 12.52
N ALA A 176 -3.20 -15.24 11.36
CA ALA A 176 -3.58 -16.19 10.33
C ALA A 176 -3.20 -17.62 10.74
N LYS A 177 -4.02 -18.59 10.32
CA LYS A 177 -3.79 -20.01 10.62
C LYS A 177 -2.63 -20.60 9.81
N SER A 178 -2.41 -20.08 8.61
CA SER A 178 -1.35 -20.48 7.71
C SER A 178 -1.14 -19.38 6.65
N PHE A 179 0.02 -19.40 5.99
CA PHE A 179 0.34 -18.46 4.92
C PHE A 179 -0.68 -18.56 3.77
N LYS A 180 -1.09 -19.80 3.45
CA LYS A 180 -2.11 -20.08 2.44
C LYS A 180 -3.47 -19.47 2.78
N ASP A 181 -3.88 -19.53 4.05
CA ASP A 181 -5.14 -18.92 4.49
C ASP A 181 -5.07 -17.38 4.42
N ASP A 182 -3.91 -16.78 4.69
CA ASP A 182 -3.73 -15.33 4.62
C ASP A 182 -3.79 -14.81 3.17
N ILE A 183 -3.13 -15.50 2.22
CA ILE A 183 -3.27 -15.21 0.78
C ILE A 183 -4.72 -15.37 0.34
N LYS A 184 -5.38 -16.46 0.75
CA LYS A 184 -6.78 -16.69 0.39
C LYS A 184 -7.67 -15.55 0.88
N ASN A 185 -7.48 -15.09 2.11
CA ASN A 185 -8.22 -13.94 2.66
C ASN A 185 -7.94 -12.64 1.89
N LEU A 186 -6.71 -12.42 1.41
CA LEU A 186 -6.40 -11.29 0.53
C LEU A 186 -7.11 -11.41 -0.83
N ALA A 187 -7.14 -12.60 -1.43
CA ALA A 187 -7.89 -12.87 -2.65
C ALA A 187 -9.40 -12.66 -2.47
N GLU A 188 -9.96 -13.07 -1.32
CA GLU A 188 -11.36 -12.80 -0.99
C GLU A 188 -11.67 -11.30 -0.90
N LYS A 189 -10.76 -10.49 -0.33
CA LYS A 189 -10.91 -9.02 -0.31
C LYS A 189 -10.85 -8.42 -1.72
N TYR A 190 -9.98 -8.93 -2.59
CA TYR A 190 -9.95 -8.54 -4.00
C TYR A 190 -11.30 -8.84 -4.68
N HIS A 191 -11.80 -10.07 -4.57
CA HIS A 191 -13.09 -10.46 -5.17
C HIS A 191 -14.30 -9.71 -4.57
N ALA A 192 -14.20 -9.24 -3.33
CA ALA A 192 -15.22 -8.39 -2.71
C ALA A 192 -15.20 -6.94 -3.23
N GLY A 193 -14.20 -6.55 -4.02
CA GLY A 193 -14.12 -5.24 -4.66
C GLY A 193 -12.99 -4.35 -4.19
N ALA A 194 -11.99 -4.86 -3.47
CA ALA A 194 -10.76 -4.10 -3.22
C ALA A 194 -9.99 -3.87 -4.53
N ASN A 195 -9.43 -2.67 -4.71
CA ASN A 195 -8.72 -2.28 -5.94
C ASN A 195 -7.20 -2.45 -5.84
N GLU A 196 -6.64 -2.29 -4.65
CA GLU A 196 -5.19 -2.34 -4.43
C GLU A 196 -4.89 -2.92 -3.04
N ALA A 197 -3.68 -3.44 -2.86
CA ALA A 197 -3.15 -3.83 -1.56
C ALA A 197 -1.95 -2.96 -1.16
N ILE A 198 -1.85 -2.60 0.11
CA ILE A 198 -0.63 -2.05 0.71
C ILE A 198 -0.07 -3.09 1.65
N THR A 199 1.17 -3.50 1.42
CA THR A 199 1.84 -4.47 2.29
C THR A 199 2.25 -3.83 3.61
N GLN A 200 2.21 -4.59 4.69
CA GLN A 200 2.99 -4.30 5.90
C GLN A 200 4.47 -4.14 5.52
N PHE A 201 5.25 -3.39 6.32
CA PHE A 201 6.69 -3.28 6.07
C PHE A 201 7.39 -4.63 6.20
N PHE A 202 8.48 -4.77 5.45
CA PHE A 202 9.32 -5.96 5.40
C PHE A 202 10.75 -5.55 5.08
N TYR A 203 11.71 -6.44 5.36
CA TYR A 203 13.12 -6.24 5.00
C TYR A 203 13.70 -7.38 4.17
N ASN A 204 12.90 -8.42 3.91
CA ASN A 204 13.22 -9.48 2.99
C ASN A 204 12.42 -9.31 1.69
N VAL A 205 13.08 -8.96 0.58
CA VAL A 205 12.39 -8.77 -0.71
C VAL A 205 11.67 -10.05 -1.18
N ASP A 206 12.21 -11.23 -0.84
CA ASP A 206 11.66 -12.50 -1.29
C ASP A 206 10.26 -12.75 -0.71
N SER A 207 9.93 -12.20 0.47
CA SER A 207 8.58 -12.35 1.04
C SER A 207 7.54 -11.59 0.23
N TYR A 208 7.88 -10.39 -0.26
CA TYR A 208 7.03 -9.62 -1.17
C TYR A 208 6.86 -10.33 -2.52
N LEU A 209 7.96 -10.82 -3.12
CA LEU A 209 7.91 -11.52 -4.40
C LEU A 209 7.11 -12.82 -4.29
N PHE A 210 7.27 -13.56 -3.19
CA PHE A 210 6.49 -14.76 -2.93
C PHE A 210 4.99 -14.45 -2.86
N LEU A 211 4.58 -13.42 -2.11
CA LEU A 211 3.17 -13.01 -2.05
C LEU A 211 2.62 -12.62 -3.43
N ARG A 212 3.38 -11.84 -4.21
CA ARG A 212 3.03 -11.47 -5.59
C ARG A 212 2.79 -12.71 -6.45
N ASP A 213 3.73 -13.64 -6.44
CA ASP A 213 3.72 -14.80 -7.32
C ASP A 213 2.61 -15.80 -6.90
N GLU A 214 2.34 -15.94 -5.60
CA GLU A 214 1.22 -16.75 -5.12
C GLU A 214 -0.15 -16.18 -5.50
N LEU A 215 -0.33 -14.85 -5.48
CA LEU A 215 -1.55 -14.21 -5.99
C LEU A 215 -1.70 -14.40 -7.51
N ALA A 216 -0.60 -14.30 -8.25
CA ALA A 216 -0.60 -14.54 -9.69
C ALA A 216 -1.02 -15.97 -10.05
N LYS A 217 -0.65 -16.98 -9.23
CA LYS A 217 -1.14 -18.36 -9.38
C LYS A 217 -2.65 -18.51 -9.19
N LEU A 218 -3.29 -17.55 -8.51
CA LEU A 218 -4.75 -17.46 -8.37
C LEU A 218 -5.41 -16.59 -9.47
N GLY A 219 -4.65 -16.13 -10.46
CA GLY A 219 -5.12 -15.23 -11.52
C GLY A 219 -5.24 -13.77 -11.10
N ILE A 220 -4.70 -13.39 -9.94
CA ILE A 220 -4.71 -12.02 -9.42
C ILE A 220 -3.36 -11.39 -9.74
N HIS A 221 -3.30 -10.64 -10.82
CA HIS A 221 -2.07 -10.01 -11.32
C HIS A 221 -2.02 -8.52 -10.98
N GLN A 222 -0.81 -7.94 -10.94
CA GLN A 222 -0.58 -6.56 -10.51
C GLN A 222 -1.25 -5.52 -11.42
N GLU A 223 -1.57 -5.84 -12.68
CA GLU A 223 -2.29 -4.93 -13.57
C GLU A 223 -3.74 -4.70 -13.10
N ASN A 224 -4.33 -5.70 -12.43
CA ASN A 224 -5.71 -5.65 -11.94
C ASN A 224 -5.80 -5.40 -10.44
N PHE A 225 -4.77 -5.78 -9.68
CA PHE A 225 -4.69 -5.59 -8.24
C PHE A 225 -3.24 -5.25 -7.81
N PRO A 226 -2.82 -3.99 -7.97
CA PRO A 226 -1.49 -3.55 -7.58
C PRO A 226 -1.19 -3.86 -6.12
N ILE A 227 -0.03 -4.47 -5.88
CA ILE A 227 0.51 -4.73 -4.53
C ILE A 227 1.56 -3.67 -4.26
N ILE A 228 1.23 -2.69 -3.43
CA ILE A 228 2.12 -1.58 -3.06
C ILE A 228 3.06 -2.06 -1.95
N ALA A 229 4.36 -1.80 -2.10
CA ALA A 229 5.35 -2.17 -1.10
C ALA A 229 5.37 -1.15 0.05
N GLY A 230 5.05 -1.58 1.27
CA GLY A 230 5.17 -0.77 2.48
C GLY A 230 6.63 -0.68 2.92
N ILE A 231 7.15 0.53 3.06
CA ILE A 231 8.55 0.80 3.36
C ILE A 231 8.65 1.56 4.67
N MET A 232 9.26 0.94 5.69
CA MET A 232 9.53 1.59 6.97
C MET A 232 11.01 1.98 7.07
N PRO A 233 11.33 3.29 7.09
CA PRO A 233 12.70 3.72 7.31
C PRO A 233 13.21 3.37 8.71
N ILE A 234 14.44 2.88 8.78
CA ILE A 234 15.07 2.50 10.06
C ILE A 234 15.76 3.73 10.66
N THR A 235 15.18 4.26 11.74
CA THR A 235 15.74 5.45 12.44
C THR A 235 16.08 5.19 13.90
N LYS A 236 15.48 4.17 14.52
CA LYS A 236 15.70 3.75 15.91
C LYS A 236 15.50 2.23 16.03
N ALA A 237 16.53 1.52 16.49
CA ALA A 237 16.51 0.06 16.59
C ALA A 237 15.39 -0.46 17.51
N SER A 238 15.21 0.14 18.69
CA SER A 238 14.20 -0.28 19.66
C SER A 238 12.76 -0.12 19.14
N ASN A 239 12.47 0.99 18.46
CA ASN A 239 11.16 1.20 17.84
C ASN A 239 10.91 0.18 16.72
N LEU A 240 11.91 -0.04 15.87
CA LEU A 240 11.82 -1.00 14.77
C LEU A 240 11.46 -2.39 15.29
N ILE A 241 12.22 -2.90 16.26
CA ILE A 241 12.00 -4.24 16.84
C ILE A 241 10.60 -4.34 17.41
N ARG A 242 10.17 -3.35 18.21
CA ARG A 242 8.82 -3.35 18.79
C ARG A 242 7.72 -3.37 17.72
N PHE A 243 7.88 -2.59 16.64
CA PHE A 243 6.88 -2.58 15.56
C PHE A 243 6.87 -3.91 14.80
N ALA A 244 8.05 -4.49 14.54
CA ALA A 244 8.20 -5.75 13.84
C ALA A 244 7.52 -6.89 14.62
N ASP A 245 7.78 -6.97 15.93
CA ASP A 245 7.18 -8.00 16.81
C ASP A 245 5.64 -7.90 16.85
N SER A 246 5.08 -6.68 16.90
CA SER A 246 3.63 -6.48 16.87
C SER A 246 3.00 -6.76 15.50
N ALA A 247 3.71 -6.45 14.42
CA ALA A 247 3.20 -6.57 13.05
C ALA A 247 3.41 -7.98 12.45
N GLY A 248 4.27 -8.80 13.06
CA GLY A 248 4.70 -10.08 12.51
C GLY A 248 5.73 -9.96 11.39
N ALA A 249 6.44 -8.84 11.30
CA ALA A 249 7.49 -8.65 10.30
C ALA A 249 8.83 -9.19 10.84
N ASP A 250 9.54 -9.98 10.05
CA ASP A 250 10.90 -10.41 10.37
C ASP A 250 11.89 -9.27 10.16
N ILE A 251 12.90 -9.25 11.03
CA ILE A 251 14.08 -8.42 10.84
C ILE A 251 15.22 -9.39 10.56
N PRO A 252 15.70 -9.45 9.30
CA PRO A 252 16.81 -10.31 8.90
C PRO A 252 17.94 -10.27 9.92
N ARG A 253 18.45 -11.46 10.27
CA ARG A 253 19.40 -11.63 11.37
C ARG A 253 20.58 -10.65 11.31
N TYR A 254 21.12 -10.37 10.13
CA TYR A 254 22.23 -9.43 9.97
C TYR A 254 21.84 -7.99 10.33
N ILE A 255 20.64 -7.53 9.94
CA ILE A 255 20.11 -6.21 10.31
C ILE A 255 19.96 -6.14 11.82
N ARG A 256 19.34 -7.15 12.43
CA ARG A 256 19.12 -7.21 13.88
C ARG A 256 20.43 -7.18 14.66
N LYS A 257 21.44 -7.93 14.23
CA LYS A 257 22.77 -7.98 14.88
C LYS A 257 23.52 -6.66 14.70
N GLN A 258 23.55 -6.12 13.50
CA GLN A 258 24.21 -4.85 13.23
C GLN A 258 23.60 -3.69 14.04
N LEU A 259 22.27 -3.64 14.13
CA LEU A 259 21.58 -2.63 14.95
C LEU A 259 21.87 -2.78 16.44
N ALA A 260 22.03 -4.00 16.94
CA ALA A 260 22.39 -4.24 18.34
C ALA A 260 23.83 -3.77 18.63
N ASP A 261 24.76 -4.01 17.72
CA ASP A 261 26.17 -3.61 17.87
C ASP A 261 26.36 -2.08 17.91
N TYR A 262 25.48 -1.31 17.26
CA TYR A 262 25.52 0.16 17.33
C TYR A 262 25.01 0.74 18.66
N GLY A 263 24.26 -0.01 19.46
CA GLY A 263 23.69 0.48 20.72
C GLY A 263 22.87 1.75 20.54
N ASP A 264 23.30 2.85 21.16
CA ASP A 264 22.63 4.16 21.09
C ASP A 264 23.24 5.12 20.05
N ASP A 265 24.20 4.66 19.24
CA ASP A 265 24.78 5.47 18.16
C ASP A 265 23.76 5.72 17.05
N THR A 266 22.98 6.78 17.26
CA THR A 266 21.91 7.21 16.36
C THR A 266 22.43 7.58 14.98
N LYS A 267 23.68 8.03 14.85
CA LYS A 267 24.26 8.38 13.55
C LYS A 267 24.52 7.11 12.74
N SER A 268 25.17 6.12 13.35
CA SER A 268 25.44 4.84 12.70
C SER A 268 24.15 4.06 12.39
N ILE A 269 23.17 4.08 13.30
CA ILE A 269 21.85 3.46 13.06
C ILE A 269 21.15 4.09 11.86
N ARG A 270 21.14 5.43 11.75
CA ARG A 270 20.49 6.12 10.63
C ARG A 270 21.20 5.83 9.31
N GLN A 271 22.53 5.86 9.29
CA GLN A 271 23.31 5.55 8.09
C GLN A 271 23.05 4.12 7.62
N PHE A 272 23.21 3.14 8.51
CA PHE A 272 22.96 1.74 8.19
C PHE A 272 21.49 1.50 7.80
N GLY A 273 20.57 2.16 8.48
CA GLY A 273 19.15 2.11 8.19
C GLY A 273 18.82 2.62 6.80
N PHE A 274 19.39 3.77 6.41
CA PHE A 274 19.25 4.33 5.07
C PHE A 274 19.79 3.37 4.00
N GLU A 275 21.02 2.87 4.16
CA GLU A 275 21.65 1.94 3.23
C GLU A 275 20.88 0.62 3.08
N THR A 276 20.28 0.14 4.16
CA THR A 276 19.45 -1.07 4.15
C THR A 276 18.17 -0.84 3.37
N VAL A 277 17.48 0.28 3.63
CA VAL A 277 16.18 0.57 3.04
C VAL A 277 16.30 0.98 1.58
N ILE A 278 17.34 1.74 1.19
CA ILE A 278 17.54 2.11 -0.22
C ILE A 278 17.79 0.87 -1.09
N LYS A 279 18.62 -0.09 -0.63
CA LYS A 279 18.87 -1.36 -1.33
C LYS A 279 17.61 -2.21 -1.47
N LEU A 280 16.73 -2.19 -0.47
CA LEU A 280 15.43 -2.85 -0.54
C LEU A 280 14.58 -2.21 -1.64
N CYS A 281 14.45 -0.88 -1.65
CA CYS A 281 13.70 -0.14 -2.66
C CYS A 281 14.26 -0.35 -4.07
N GLU A 282 15.59 -0.31 -4.26
CA GLU A 282 16.23 -0.56 -5.55
C GLU A 282 15.89 -1.94 -6.11
N LYS A 283 15.90 -2.98 -5.26
CA LYS A 283 15.50 -4.34 -5.66
C LYS A 283 14.01 -4.40 -6.04
N LEU A 284 13.15 -3.77 -5.25
CA LEU A 284 11.70 -3.72 -5.56
C LEU A 284 11.42 -3.00 -6.88
N ILE A 285 12.12 -1.89 -7.15
CA ILE A 285 12.02 -1.15 -8.41
C ILE A 285 12.53 -1.99 -9.58
N ALA A 286 13.64 -2.74 -9.40
CA ALA A 286 14.14 -3.65 -10.42
C ALA A 286 13.18 -4.83 -10.71
N GLU A 287 12.32 -5.16 -9.75
CA GLU A 287 11.25 -6.17 -9.85
C GLU A 287 9.88 -5.56 -10.25
N ASP A 288 9.90 -4.34 -10.81
CA ASP A 288 8.73 -3.62 -11.32
C ASP A 288 7.60 -3.42 -10.28
N VAL A 289 7.96 -3.14 -9.03
CA VAL A 289 6.98 -2.78 -7.99
C VAL A 289 6.06 -1.65 -8.47
N PRO A 290 4.72 -1.74 -8.29
CA PRO A 290 3.81 -0.70 -8.77
C PRO A 290 4.02 0.66 -8.11
N SER A 291 4.32 0.65 -6.80
CA SER A 291 4.51 1.85 -6.00
C SER A 291 5.19 1.51 -4.66
N LEU A 292 5.92 2.49 -4.09
CA LEU A 292 6.49 2.45 -2.75
C LEU A 292 5.64 3.31 -1.79
N HIS A 293 5.19 2.73 -0.68
CA HIS A 293 4.43 3.42 0.35
C HIS A 293 5.26 3.60 1.62
N PHE A 294 5.72 4.82 1.86
CA PHE A 294 6.61 5.13 2.97
C PHE A 294 5.83 5.37 4.26
N TYR A 295 6.04 4.53 5.26
CA TYR A 295 5.62 4.78 6.64
C TYR A 295 6.46 5.92 7.22
N SER A 296 6.03 7.15 6.98
CA SER A 296 6.89 8.33 7.13
C SER A 296 7.24 8.66 8.58
N MET A 297 6.50 8.09 9.53
CA MET A 297 6.59 8.40 10.95
C MET A 297 6.38 9.89 11.28
N ASN A 298 5.64 10.62 10.43
CA ASN A 298 5.46 12.08 10.51
C ASN A 298 6.79 12.86 10.47
N THR A 299 7.81 12.37 9.75
CA THR A 299 9.10 13.04 9.61
C THR A 299 9.53 13.25 8.15
N VAL A 300 10.24 14.34 7.89
CA VAL A 300 10.82 14.65 6.57
C VAL A 300 11.99 13.71 6.26
N SER A 301 13.03 13.73 7.09
CA SER A 301 14.13 12.78 7.02
C SER A 301 13.76 11.52 7.82
N PRO A 302 14.07 10.31 7.32
CA PRO A 302 14.86 10.01 6.11
C PRO A 302 14.02 9.87 4.82
N ASN A 303 12.69 10.05 4.88
CA ASN A 303 11.79 9.82 3.74
C ASN A 303 12.15 10.62 2.49
N LYS A 304 12.40 11.93 2.65
CA LYS A 304 12.83 12.81 1.56
C LYS A 304 14.15 12.33 0.95
N GLU A 305 15.13 12.00 1.78
CA GLU A 305 16.45 11.54 1.34
C GLU A 305 16.35 10.25 0.53
N LEU A 306 15.47 9.31 0.93
CA LEU A 306 15.22 8.08 0.20
C LEU A 306 14.60 8.35 -1.18
N VAL A 307 13.58 9.20 -1.25
CA VAL A 307 12.91 9.58 -2.51
C VAL A 307 13.89 10.26 -3.48
N GLU A 308 14.71 11.19 -2.99
CA GLU A 308 15.71 11.89 -3.78
C GLU A 308 16.81 10.93 -4.27
N ALA A 309 17.33 10.06 -3.40
CA ALA A 309 18.37 9.10 -3.76
C ALA A 309 17.89 8.04 -4.76
N LEU A 310 16.61 7.66 -4.72
CA LEU A 310 15.97 6.78 -5.69
C LEU A 310 15.57 7.49 -6.99
N GLY A 311 15.74 8.82 -7.08
CA GLY A 311 15.40 9.62 -8.26
C GLY A 311 13.90 9.68 -8.56
N LEU A 312 13.04 9.59 -7.53
CA LEU A 312 11.59 9.49 -7.69
C LEU A 312 10.87 10.85 -7.78
N ASN A 313 11.51 11.93 -7.34
CA ASN A 313 10.95 13.30 -7.35
C ASN A 313 11.01 14.00 -8.71
#